data_AF-A0A832U3A9-F1
#
_entry.id   AF-A0A832U3A9-F1
#
_cell.length_a   1.000
_cell.length_b   1.000
_cell.length_c   1.000
_cell.angle_alpha   90.00
_cell.angle_beta   90.00
_cell.angle_gamma   90.00
#
_symmetry.space_group_name_H-M   'P 1'
#
loop_
_entity.id
_entity.type
_entity.pdbx_description
1 polymer ?
#
loop_
_entity_poly.entity_id
_entity_poly.type
_entity_poly.pdbx_seq_one_letter_code
_entity_poly.pdbx_strand_id
1 'polypeptide(L)'
;MPGNPNEIKLVNNAMSNATRRKIMNFLSTGDKSTEEIGGEIGKTMLDFHLKLLQQASLIEIEEGTVRLSEYGKNFLKEKEEKGADKTAEISQAKPIEITEVRQLLPCIADSSKFRVIANIAPPLGGTLKVLEPIFPRGRYSDKISALIMQKGEVITTVYGTGKVTMTMVKNEDEAKKALENLRSTINEAIAKGVAPAPREKVRIEPMELYKYLPQTNCGKCGEQSCYTFAIKLMGGEVTLDKCSPLKESSYITNFEHLQVLSAYI
;
A
#
# COMPACT_ATOMS: atom_id res chain seq x y z
N MET A 1 -18.70 -4.22 18.92
CA MET A 1 -18.86 -2.76 18.91
C MET A 1 -17.75 -2.16 18.06
N PRO A 2 -18.00 -1.24 17.12
CA PRO A 2 -16.90 -0.60 16.40
C PRO A 2 -16.11 0.24 17.41
N GLY A 3 -14.84 -0.12 17.62
CA GLY A 3 -13.94 0.57 18.54
C GLY A 3 -13.75 2.04 18.19
N ASN A 4 -13.22 2.82 19.13
CA ASN A 4 -12.93 4.23 18.94
C ASN A 4 -12.10 4.42 17.65
N PRO A 5 -12.41 5.39 16.77
CA PRO A 5 -11.63 5.64 15.55
C PRO A 5 -10.11 5.77 15.76
N ASN A 6 -9.67 6.21 16.96
CA ASN A 6 -8.26 6.27 17.32
C ASN A 6 -7.66 4.89 17.64
N GLU A 7 -8.43 3.96 18.22
CA GLU A 7 -8.00 2.58 18.47
C GLU A 7 -7.80 1.83 17.15
N ILE A 8 -8.69 2.04 16.18
CA ILE A 8 -8.60 1.41 14.86
C ILE A 8 -7.28 1.80 14.14
N LYS A 9 -6.89 3.08 14.21
CA LYS A 9 -5.62 3.56 13.63
C LYS A 9 -4.39 2.94 14.29
N LEU A 10 -4.40 2.82 15.61
CA LEU A 10 -3.29 2.21 16.36
C LEU A 10 -3.13 0.73 16.01
N VAL A 11 -4.25 0.01 15.89
CA VAL A 11 -4.28 -1.41 15.48
C VAL A 11 -3.75 -1.59 14.06
N ASN A 12 -4.19 -0.77 13.10
CA ASN A 12 -3.70 -0.82 11.73
C ASN A 12 -2.19 -0.53 11.64
N ASN A 13 -1.73 0.50 12.34
CA ASN A 13 -0.30 0.83 12.43
C ASN A 13 0.50 -0.33 13.04
N ALA A 14 0.02 -0.91 14.13
CA ALA A 14 0.65 -2.06 14.76
C ALA A 14 0.72 -3.26 13.80
N MET A 15 -0.36 -3.60 13.09
CA MET A 15 -0.43 -4.79 12.25
C MET A 15 0.17 -4.65 10.84
N SER A 16 0.58 -3.43 10.45
CA SER A 16 1.32 -3.19 9.20
C SER A 16 2.72 -3.84 9.17
N ASN A 17 3.34 -4.06 10.33
CA ASN A 17 4.70 -4.56 10.47
C ASN A 17 4.77 -6.10 10.56
N ALA A 18 5.73 -6.70 9.86
CA ALA A 18 5.88 -8.15 9.78
C ALA A 18 6.24 -8.80 11.12
N THR A 19 7.15 -8.20 11.90
CA THR A 19 7.57 -8.71 13.22
C THR A 19 6.40 -8.75 14.19
N ARG A 20 5.61 -7.67 14.27
CA ARG A 20 4.42 -7.61 15.15
C ARG A 20 3.35 -8.64 14.77
N ARG A 21 3.16 -8.90 13.47
CA ARG A 21 2.29 -10.00 13.01
C ARG A 21 2.78 -11.37 13.45
N LYS A 22 4.10 -11.61 13.40
CA LYS A 22 4.68 -12.87 13.91
C LYS A 22 4.44 -13.02 15.41
N ILE A 23 4.59 -11.94 16.19
CA ILE A 23 4.34 -11.96 17.64
C ILE A 23 2.88 -12.34 17.91
N MET A 24 1.93 -11.69 17.24
CA MET A 24 0.50 -12.00 17.39
C MET A 24 0.17 -13.46 17.06
N ASN A 25 0.75 -14.01 15.98
CA ASN A 25 0.56 -15.42 15.61
C ASN A 25 1.23 -16.38 16.60
N PHE A 26 2.37 -16.02 17.17
CA PHE A 26 3.01 -16.87 18.18
C PHE A 26 2.17 -16.92 19.46
N LEU A 27 1.61 -15.76 19.87
CA LEU A 27 0.71 -15.65 21.01
C LEU A 27 -0.66 -16.30 20.80
N SER A 28 -1.08 -16.57 19.54
CA SER A 28 -2.33 -17.30 19.29
C SER A 28 -2.25 -18.76 19.71
N THR A 29 -1.04 -19.29 19.95
CA THR A 29 -0.80 -20.64 20.45
C THR A 29 -0.78 -20.73 21.98
N GLY A 30 -0.93 -19.61 22.67
CA GLY A 30 -0.91 -19.50 24.13
C GLY A 30 0.00 -18.36 24.60
N ASP A 31 -0.09 -18.06 25.89
CA ASP A 31 0.68 -17.01 26.55
C ASP A 31 2.19 -17.36 26.49
N LYS A 32 3.04 -16.33 26.36
CA LYS A 32 4.49 -16.48 26.17
C LYS A 32 5.26 -15.50 27.05
N SER A 33 6.46 -15.88 27.49
CA SER A 33 7.38 -14.94 28.13
C SER A 33 8.05 -14.03 27.09
N THR A 34 8.55 -12.87 27.54
CA THR A 34 9.34 -11.98 26.69
C THR A 34 10.57 -12.66 26.09
N GLU A 35 11.18 -13.58 26.82
CA GLU A 35 12.35 -14.36 26.39
C GLU A 35 11.98 -15.36 25.30
N GLU A 36 10.85 -16.05 25.43
CA GLU A 36 10.36 -17.00 24.43
C GLU A 36 10.06 -16.29 23.10
N ILE A 37 9.40 -15.14 23.16
CA ILE A 37 9.12 -14.32 21.97
C ILE A 37 10.43 -13.85 21.31
N GLY A 38 11.39 -13.41 22.11
CA GLY A 38 12.70 -12.98 21.62
C GLY A 38 13.53 -14.10 21.01
N GLY A 39 13.37 -15.34 21.49
CA GLY A 39 14.00 -16.54 20.94
C GLY A 39 13.44 -16.92 19.57
N GLU A 40 12.12 -16.89 19.40
CA GLU A 40 11.45 -17.30 18.16
C GLU A 40 11.49 -16.22 17.06
N ILE A 41 11.30 -14.96 17.44
CA ILE A 41 11.04 -13.86 16.48
C ILE A 41 12.25 -12.94 16.32
N GLY A 42 13.15 -12.93 17.30
CA GLY A 42 14.34 -12.10 17.34
C GLY A 42 14.25 -10.98 18.39
N LYS A 43 15.40 -10.66 18.99
CA LYS A 43 15.50 -9.70 20.10
C LYS A 43 15.58 -8.24 19.65
N THR A 44 15.86 -7.99 18.37
CA THR A 44 16.02 -6.63 17.84
C THR A 44 14.75 -5.81 18.02
N MET A 45 14.81 -4.76 18.84
CA MET A 45 13.70 -3.85 19.12
C MET A 45 12.44 -4.55 19.69
N LEU A 46 12.59 -5.69 20.37
CA LEU A 46 11.46 -6.49 20.85
C LEU A 46 10.54 -5.68 21.77
N ASP A 47 11.09 -4.97 22.75
CA ASP A 47 10.32 -4.14 23.69
C ASP A 47 9.50 -3.07 22.97
N PHE A 48 10.04 -2.50 21.89
CA PHE A 48 9.33 -1.52 21.08
C PHE A 48 8.16 -2.16 20.32
N HIS A 49 8.36 -3.36 19.76
CA HIS A 49 7.29 -4.10 19.08
C HIS A 49 6.16 -4.48 20.04
N LEU A 50 6.50 -4.93 21.24
CA LEU A 50 5.54 -5.28 22.30
C LEU A 50 4.78 -4.04 22.76
N LYS A 51 5.47 -2.92 23.01
CA LYS A 51 4.82 -1.66 23.42
C LYS A 51 3.80 -1.17 22.40
N LEU A 52 4.09 -1.26 21.09
CA LEU A 52 3.16 -0.85 20.04
C LEU A 52 1.93 -1.77 19.95
N LEU A 53 2.11 -3.07 20.16
CA LEU A 53 0.99 -4.02 20.23
C LEU A 53 0.12 -3.78 21.47
N GLN A 54 0.73 -3.45 22.61
CA GLN A 54 0.02 -3.13 23.85
C GLN A 54 -0.74 -1.81 23.74
N GLN A 55 -0.14 -0.77 23.14
CA GLN A 55 -0.82 0.51 22.86
C GLN A 55 -2.00 0.38 21.90
N ALA A 56 -1.96 -0.61 21.01
CA ALA A 56 -3.08 -0.96 20.14
C ALA A 56 -4.13 -1.85 20.83
N SER A 57 -4.00 -2.10 22.14
CA SER A 57 -4.86 -2.99 22.92
C SER A 57 -4.95 -4.42 22.35
N LEU A 58 -3.93 -4.87 21.60
CA LEU A 58 -3.88 -6.21 20.99
C LEU A 58 -3.30 -7.26 21.95
N ILE A 59 -2.42 -6.83 22.86
CA ILE A 59 -1.77 -7.68 23.84
C ILE A 59 -1.78 -7.03 25.22
N GLU A 60 -1.66 -7.86 26.24
CA GLU A 60 -1.43 -7.48 27.63
C GLU A 60 -0.09 -8.05 28.09
N ILE A 61 0.59 -7.32 28.97
CA ILE A 61 1.88 -7.72 29.53
C ILE A 61 1.77 -7.63 31.05
N GLU A 62 1.89 -8.77 31.73
CA GLU A 62 1.89 -8.89 33.19
C GLU A 62 3.07 -9.74 33.63
N GLU A 63 3.89 -9.22 34.55
CA GLU A 63 5.02 -9.96 35.16
C GLU A 63 5.97 -10.63 34.14
N GLY A 64 6.20 -9.99 32.98
CA GLY A 64 7.04 -10.53 31.90
C GLY A 64 6.36 -11.59 31.02
N THR A 65 5.11 -11.94 31.32
CA THR A 65 4.25 -12.76 30.47
C THR A 65 3.43 -11.88 29.54
N VAL A 66 3.44 -12.23 28.27
CA VAL A 66 2.69 -11.55 27.21
C VAL A 66 1.55 -12.45 26.77
N ARG A 67 0.34 -11.89 26.69
CA ARG A 67 -0.86 -12.60 26.23
C ARG A 67 -1.70 -11.76 25.28
N LEU A 68 -2.49 -12.41 24.44
CA LEU A 68 -3.49 -11.72 23.64
C LEU A 68 -4.60 -11.17 24.55
N SER A 69 -4.94 -9.89 24.39
CA SER A 69 -6.15 -9.33 24.99
C SER A 69 -7.40 -9.97 24.37
N GLU A 70 -8.57 -9.78 24.98
CA GLU A 70 -9.84 -10.20 24.36
C GLU A 70 -10.03 -9.56 22.98
N TYR A 71 -9.66 -8.28 22.85
CA TYR A 71 -9.71 -7.58 21.57
C TYR A 71 -8.73 -8.18 20.55
N GLY A 72 -7.50 -8.50 20.94
CA GLY A 72 -6.51 -9.16 20.10
C GLY A 72 -6.94 -10.54 19.61
N LYS A 73 -7.59 -11.34 20.48
CA LYS A 73 -8.16 -12.65 20.12
C LYS A 73 -9.27 -12.51 19.09
N ASN A 74 -10.20 -11.57 19.30
CA ASN A 74 -11.30 -11.31 18.37
C ASN A 74 -10.78 -10.76 17.03
N PHE A 75 -9.76 -9.90 17.04
CA PHE A 75 -9.11 -9.38 15.85
C PHE A 75 -8.50 -10.48 14.98
N LEU A 76 -7.83 -11.47 15.59
CA LEU A 76 -7.26 -12.61 14.86
C LEU A 76 -8.35 -13.51 14.27
N LYS A 77 -9.40 -13.83 15.04
CA LYS A 77 -10.53 -14.65 14.56
C LYS A 77 -11.29 -14.00 13.39
N GLU A 78 -11.61 -12.72 13.49
CA GLU A 78 -12.28 -12.00 12.39
C GLU A 78 -11.42 -11.96 11.11
N LYS A 79 -10.09 -11.95 11.25
CA LYS A 79 -9.16 -11.97 10.12
C LYS A 79 -9.07 -13.36 9.49
N GLU A 80 -9.15 -14.42 10.27
CA GLU A 80 -9.20 -15.80 9.77
C GLU A 80 -10.51 -16.07 9.00
N GLU A 81 -11.65 -15.68 9.57
CA GLU A 81 -12.97 -15.84 8.94
C GLU A 81 -13.12 -14.98 7.66
N LYS A 82 -12.74 -13.70 7.70
CA LYS A 82 -12.77 -12.81 6.51
C LYS A 82 -11.64 -13.10 5.51
N GLY A 83 -10.60 -13.81 5.94
CA GLY A 83 -9.43 -14.17 5.15
C GLY A 83 -9.63 -15.45 4.34
N ALA A 84 -10.34 -16.44 4.89
CA ALA A 84 -10.60 -17.73 4.25
C ALA A 84 -11.38 -17.58 2.93
N ASP A 85 -12.50 -16.84 2.93
CA ASP A 85 -13.32 -16.60 1.72
C ASP A 85 -12.55 -15.82 0.64
N LYS A 86 -11.77 -14.81 1.05
CA LYS A 86 -10.99 -13.98 0.13
C LYS A 86 -9.79 -14.71 -0.48
N THR A 87 -9.21 -15.66 0.25
CA THR A 87 -8.06 -16.45 -0.21
C THR A 87 -8.50 -17.50 -1.24
N ALA A 88 -9.72 -18.03 -1.13
CA ALA A 88 -10.31 -18.92 -2.14
C ALA A 88 -10.53 -18.20 -3.49
N GLU A 89 -10.96 -16.93 -3.48
CA GLU A 89 -11.20 -16.16 -4.71
C GLU A 89 -9.91 -15.75 -5.48
N ILE A 90 -8.79 -15.54 -4.78
CA ILE A 90 -7.51 -15.20 -5.43
C ILE A 90 -6.77 -16.45 -5.93
N SER A 91 -6.81 -17.55 -5.17
CA SER A 91 -6.12 -18.81 -5.54
C SER A 91 -6.69 -19.46 -6.80
N GLN A 92 -7.95 -19.17 -7.15
CA GLN A 92 -8.60 -19.65 -8.38
C GLN A 92 -8.42 -18.71 -9.58
N ALA A 93 -7.91 -17.49 -9.36
CA ALA A 93 -7.69 -16.54 -10.43
C ALA A 93 -6.49 -16.95 -11.30
N LYS A 94 -6.59 -16.72 -12.61
CA LYS A 94 -5.50 -16.97 -13.56
C LYS A 94 -4.70 -15.69 -13.79
N PRO A 95 -3.38 -15.79 -14.06
CA PRO A 95 -2.58 -14.65 -14.49
C PRO A 95 -3.23 -13.93 -15.67
N ILE A 96 -3.16 -12.60 -15.66
CA ILE A 96 -3.69 -11.73 -16.71
C ILE A 96 -2.62 -11.35 -17.72
N GLU A 97 -3.09 -11.08 -18.94
CA GLU A 97 -2.32 -10.49 -20.03
C GLU A 97 -3.03 -9.21 -20.53
N ILE A 98 -2.24 -8.24 -20.98
CA ILE A 98 -2.78 -7.08 -21.71
C ILE A 98 -3.03 -7.54 -23.15
N THR A 99 -4.29 -7.59 -23.57
CA THR A 99 -4.67 -8.16 -24.87
C THR A 99 -4.80 -7.12 -25.98
N GLU A 100 -5.12 -5.88 -25.62
CA GLU A 100 -5.38 -4.82 -26.60
C GLU A 100 -5.23 -3.45 -25.95
N VAL A 101 -4.58 -2.51 -26.64
CA VAL A 101 -4.58 -1.07 -26.30
C VAL A 101 -5.27 -0.35 -27.45
N ARG A 102 -6.53 0.04 -27.25
CA ARG A 102 -7.42 0.49 -28.34
C ARG A 102 -7.22 1.94 -28.75
N GLN A 103 -6.97 2.83 -27.80
CA GLN A 103 -7.12 4.26 -28.09
C GLN A 103 -6.35 5.15 -27.12
N LEU A 104 -5.58 6.08 -27.68
CA LEU A 104 -5.07 7.27 -27.00
C LEU A 104 -5.97 8.44 -27.43
N LEU A 105 -6.77 8.97 -26.52
CA LEU A 105 -7.67 10.10 -26.78
C LEU A 105 -7.26 11.30 -25.92
N PRO A 106 -7.56 12.54 -26.31
CA PRO A 106 -7.43 13.68 -25.40
C PRO A 106 -8.22 13.44 -24.11
N CYS A 107 -7.62 13.76 -22.97
CA CYS A 107 -8.28 13.71 -21.67
C CYS A 107 -9.27 14.86 -21.54
N ILE A 108 -10.42 14.61 -20.92
CA ILE A 108 -11.47 15.62 -20.73
C ILE A 108 -11.05 16.66 -19.68
N ALA A 109 -10.31 16.23 -18.66
CA ALA A 109 -9.90 17.09 -17.55
C ALA A 109 -8.68 17.97 -17.88
N ASP A 110 -7.84 17.56 -18.83
CA ASP A 110 -6.62 18.25 -19.21
C ASP A 110 -6.31 17.94 -20.68
N SER A 111 -6.36 18.95 -21.54
CA SER A 111 -6.15 18.80 -22.99
C SER A 111 -4.71 18.42 -23.36
N SER A 112 -3.74 18.61 -22.45
CA SER A 112 -2.34 18.18 -22.62
C SER A 112 -2.12 16.71 -22.28
N LYS A 113 -3.13 16.05 -21.70
CA LYS A 113 -3.08 14.66 -21.27
C LYS A 113 -3.97 13.80 -22.13
N PHE A 114 -3.80 12.50 -21.98
CA PHE A 114 -4.50 11.48 -22.71
C PHE A 114 -5.31 10.58 -21.78
N ARG A 115 -6.34 9.97 -22.34
CA ARG A 115 -7.01 8.79 -21.80
C ARG A 115 -6.67 7.58 -22.65
N VAL A 116 -6.53 6.44 -21.99
CA VAL A 116 -6.20 5.16 -22.61
C VAL A 116 -7.32 4.17 -22.35
N ILE A 117 -7.65 3.37 -23.35
CA ILE A 117 -8.55 2.23 -23.21
C ILE A 117 -7.77 0.97 -23.58
N ALA A 118 -7.76 -0.01 -22.68
CA ALA A 118 -7.12 -1.29 -22.87
C ALA A 118 -8.01 -2.44 -22.40
N ASN A 119 -7.63 -3.67 -22.71
CA ASN A 119 -8.30 -4.88 -22.25
C ASN A 119 -7.31 -5.85 -21.60
N ILE A 120 -7.75 -6.52 -20.54
CA ILE A 120 -7.04 -7.63 -19.90
C ILE A 120 -7.81 -8.93 -20.11
N ALA A 121 -7.08 -10.04 -20.23
CA ALA A 121 -7.66 -11.37 -20.23
C ALA A 121 -6.85 -12.32 -19.33
N PRO A 122 -7.51 -13.21 -18.57
CA PRO A 122 -8.96 -13.31 -18.43
C PRO A 122 -9.56 -12.16 -17.61
N PRO A 123 -10.87 -11.89 -17.73
CA PRO A 123 -11.55 -10.93 -16.86
C PRO A 123 -11.51 -11.41 -15.41
N LEU A 124 -11.39 -10.46 -14.47
CA LEU A 124 -11.19 -10.76 -13.06
C LEU A 124 -12.47 -10.67 -12.21
N GLY A 125 -13.57 -10.10 -12.72
CA GLY A 125 -14.86 -10.07 -12.03
C GLY A 125 -14.75 -9.64 -10.56
N GLY A 126 -15.29 -10.48 -9.66
CA GLY A 126 -15.27 -10.27 -8.21
C GLY A 126 -13.88 -10.26 -7.56
N THR A 127 -12.89 -10.94 -8.16
CA THR A 127 -11.51 -10.98 -7.66
C THR A 127 -10.90 -9.59 -7.52
N LEU A 128 -11.34 -8.63 -8.33
CA LEU A 128 -10.92 -7.22 -8.23
C LEU A 128 -11.15 -6.61 -6.84
N LYS A 129 -12.22 -7.02 -6.15
CA LYS A 129 -12.52 -6.54 -4.79
C LYS A 129 -11.47 -7.01 -3.79
N VAL A 130 -10.97 -8.24 -3.97
CA VAL A 130 -9.92 -8.81 -3.10
C VAL A 130 -8.56 -8.20 -3.39
N LEU A 131 -8.31 -7.79 -4.63
CA LEU A 131 -7.07 -7.13 -5.04
C LEU A 131 -7.00 -5.66 -4.61
N GLU A 132 -8.10 -5.03 -4.18
CA GLU A 132 -8.14 -3.62 -3.77
C GLU A 132 -7.04 -3.21 -2.78
N PRO A 133 -6.76 -3.96 -1.70
CA PRO A 133 -5.78 -3.54 -0.69
C PRO A 133 -4.33 -3.54 -1.18
N ILE A 134 -4.04 -4.11 -2.36
CA ILE A 134 -2.69 -4.07 -2.96
C ILE A 134 -2.35 -2.65 -3.40
N PHE A 135 -3.36 -1.90 -3.84
CA PHE A 135 -3.20 -0.59 -4.42
C PHE A 135 -3.38 0.49 -3.34
N PRO A 136 -2.32 1.23 -2.96
CA PRO A 136 -2.35 2.18 -1.84
C PRO A 136 -3.46 3.22 -1.94
N ARG A 137 -3.73 3.69 -3.16
CA ARG A 137 -4.84 4.61 -3.49
C ARG A 137 -5.93 3.90 -4.30
N GLY A 138 -6.18 2.64 -3.98
CA GLY A 138 -7.23 1.80 -4.55
C GLY A 138 -8.58 2.02 -3.87
N ARG A 139 -9.65 1.84 -4.63
CA ARG A 139 -11.02 1.65 -4.13
C ARG A 139 -11.79 0.76 -5.09
N TYR A 140 -12.53 -0.20 -4.55
CA TYR A 140 -13.46 -1.00 -5.33
C TYR A 140 -14.87 -0.41 -5.25
N SER A 141 -15.59 -0.41 -6.36
CA SER A 141 -17.00 -0.01 -6.42
C SER A 141 -17.85 -1.20 -6.86
N ASP A 142 -18.71 -1.68 -5.95
CA ASP A 142 -19.68 -2.72 -6.27
C ASP A 142 -20.69 -2.26 -7.34
N LYS A 143 -21.06 -0.96 -7.35
CA LYS A 143 -22.05 -0.39 -8.28
C LYS A 143 -21.66 -0.55 -9.76
N ILE A 144 -20.39 -0.40 -10.07
CA ILE A 144 -19.89 -0.47 -11.45
C ILE A 144 -18.94 -1.66 -11.67
N SER A 145 -18.82 -2.55 -10.67
CA SER A 145 -17.88 -3.66 -10.63
C SER A 145 -16.49 -3.25 -11.14
N ALA A 146 -15.87 -2.29 -10.45
CA ALA A 146 -14.57 -1.76 -10.89
C ALA A 146 -13.64 -1.43 -9.73
N LEU A 147 -12.37 -1.73 -9.92
CA LEU A 147 -11.26 -1.29 -9.09
C LEU A 147 -10.68 0.00 -9.69
N ILE A 148 -10.76 1.09 -8.94
CA ILE A 148 -10.21 2.39 -9.30
C ILE A 148 -8.96 2.61 -8.47
N MET A 149 -7.85 2.96 -9.09
CA MET A 149 -6.57 3.21 -8.43
C MET A 149 -5.92 4.48 -8.99
N GLN A 150 -5.14 5.15 -8.17
CA GLN A 150 -4.39 6.35 -8.54
C GLN A 150 -2.91 6.15 -8.24
N LYS A 151 -2.04 6.59 -9.16
CA LYS A 151 -0.59 6.69 -8.95
C LYS A 151 -0.11 8.00 -9.53
N GLY A 152 0.33 8.93 -8.68
CA GLY A 152 0.54 10.32 -9.06
C GLY A 152 -0.77 10.92 -9.61
N GLU A 153 -0.71 11.50 -10.81
CA GLU A 153 -1.90 12.03 -11.51
C GLU A 153 -2.72 10.96 -12.25
N VAL A 154 -2.10 9.83 -12.60
CA VAL A 154 -2.74 8.82 -13.45
C VAL A 154 -3.80 8.06 -12.65
N ILE A 155 -5.02 8.07 -13.17
CA ILE A 155 -6.15 7.32 -12.61
C ILE A 155 -6.42 6.14 -13.52
N THR A 156 -6.38 4.92 -12.98
CA THR A 156 -6.64 3.67 -13.69
C THR A 156 -7.88 3.01 -13.11
N THR A 157 -8.83 2.65 -13.97
CA THR A 157 -10.03 1.90 -13.61
C THR A 157 -10.02 0.56 -14.34
N VAL A 158 -10.06 -0.53 -13.58
CA VAL A 158 -10.18 -1.91 -14.08
C VAL A 158 -11.60 -2.38 -13.81
N TYR A 159 -12.35 -2.70 -14.85
CA TYR A 159 -13.70 -3.22 -14.76
C TYR A 159 -13.66 -4.75 -14.65
N GLY A 160 -14.62 -5.36 -13.95
CA GLY A 160 -14.74 -6.80 -13.80
C GLY A 160 -14.85 -7.55 -15.14
N THR A 161 -15.29 -6.86 -16.19
CA THR A 161 -15.36 -7.35 -17.57
C THR A 161 -14.00 -7.49 -18.27
N GLY A 162 -12.90 -7.05 -17.64
CA GLY A 162 -11.56 -7.01 -18.24
C GLY A 162 -11.24 -5.72 -18.99
N LYS A 163 -12.18 -4.77 -19.08
CA LYS A 163 -11.88 -3.44 -19.64
C LYS A 163 -11.01 -2.64 -18.66
N VAL A 164 -10.02 -1.93 -19.19
CA VAL A 164 -9.18 -0.98 -18.44
C VAL A 164 -9.28 0.40 -19.06
N THR A 165 -9.48 1.43 -18.23
CA THR A 165 -9.40 2.82 -18.68
C THR A 165 -8.41 3.58 -17.83
N MET A 166 -7.56 4.38 -18.44
CA MET A 166 -6.65 5.28 -17.75
C MET A 166 -6.92 6.73 -18.16
N THR A 167 -6.76 7.67 -17.25
CA THR A 167 -6.85 9.11 -17.53
C THR A 167 -5.64 9.85 -16.95
N MET A 168 -5.43 11.10 -17.38
CA MET A 168 -4.30 11.95 -16.98
C MET A 168 -2.93 11.39 -17.39
N VAL A 169 -2.89 10.60 -18.47
CA VAL A 169 -1.65 10.02 -19.00
C VAL A 169 -0.92 11.06 -19.85
N LYS A 170 0.38 11.23 -19.66
CA LYS A 170 1.22 12.20 -20.38
C LYS A 170 1.54 11.75 -21.80
N ASN A 171 1.79 10.46 -22.01
CA ASN A 171 2.17 9.89 -23.30
C ASN A 171 1.98 8.37 -23.34
N GLU A 172 2.22 7.78 -24.51
CA GLU A 172 2.07 6.34 -24.73
C GLU A 172 3.03 5.49 -23.87
N ASP A 173 4.25 5.95 -23.63
CA ASP A 173 5.23 5.22 -22.82
C ASP A 173 4.80 5.12 -21.35
N GLU A 174 4.22 6.19 -20.80
CA GLU A 174 3.63 6.18 -19.46
C GLU A 174 2.45 5.20 -19.39
N ALA A 175 1.62 5.16 -20.44
CA ALA A 175 0.53 4.18 -20.54
C ALA A 175 1.04 2.75 -20.50
N LYS A 176 2.02 2.42 -21.36
CA LYS A 176 2.62 1.08 -21.44
C LYS A 176 3.22 0.66 -20.11
N LYS A 177 4.01 1.54 -19.47
CA LYS A 177 4.60 1.28 -18.16
C LYS A 177 3.54 1.05 -17.08
N ALA A 178 2.47 1.83 -17.08
CA ALA A 178 1.40 1.66 -16.10
C ALA A 178 0.61 0.35 -16.31
N LEU A 179 0.35 -0.05 -17.56
CA LEU A 179 -0.30 -1.31 -17.89
C LEU A 179 0.56 -2.53 -17.51
N GLU A 180 1.87 -2.49 -17.79
CA GLU A 180 2.78 -3.55 -17.36
C GLU A 180 2.92 -3.62 -15.84
N ASN A 181 2.99 -2.48 -15.15
CA ASN A 181 2.98 -2.44 -13.68
C ASN A 181 1.70 -3.04 -13.11
N LEU A 182 0.53 -2.73 -13.71
CA LEU A 182 -0.76 -3.31 -13.33
C LEU A 182 -0.73 -4.84 -13.49
N ARG A 183 -0.31 -5.33 -14.66
CA ARG A 183 -0.18 -6.75 -14.98
C ARG A 183 0.73 -7.47 -13.98
N SER A 184 1.94 -6.95 -13.78
CA SER A 184 2.91 -7.55 -12.86
C SER A 184 2.38 -7.60 -11.42
N THR A 185 1.77 -6.50 -10.95
CA THR A 185 1.24 -6.42 -9.58
C THR A 185 0.12 -7.42 -9.33
N ILE A 186 -0.82 -7.54 -10.28
CA ILE A 186 -1.93 -8.50 -10.18
C ILE A 186 -1.39 -9.93 -10.25
N ASN A 187 -0.51 -10.22 -11.21
CA ASN A 187 0.02 -11.58 -11.40
C ASN A 187 0.88 -12.03 -10.22
N GLU A 188 1.65 -11.13 -9.61
CA GLU A 188 2.40 -11.43 -8.39
C GLU A 188 1.47 -11.76 -7.21
N ALA A 189 0.36 -11.02 -7.07
CA ALA A 189 -0.62 -11.30 -6.03
C ALA A 189 -1.36 -12.62 -6.25
N ILE A 190 -1.74 -12.93 -7.49
CA ILE A 190 -2.32 -14.21 -7.87
C ILE A 190 -1.34 -15.36 -7.59
N ALA A 191 -0.07 -15.21 -8.00
CA ALA A 191 0.96 -16.21 -7.76
C ALA A 191 1.21 -16.48 -6.27
N LYS A 192 1.09 -15.45 -5.42
CA LYS A 192 1.16 -15.61 -3.96
C LYS A 192 -0.05 -16.32 -3.37
N GLY A 193 -1.20 -16.33 -4.06
CA GLY A 193 -2.40 -17.05 -3.66
C GLY A 193 -3.06 -16.58 -2.36
N VAL A 194 -2.55 -15.51 -1.75
CA VAL A 194 -3.00 -15.01 -0.43
C VAL A 194 -3.68 -13.67 -0.60
N ALA A 195 -4.86 -13.54 0.01
CA ALA A 195 -5.57 -12.27 0.08
C ALA A 195 -4.69 -11.21 0.78
N PRO A 196 -4.38 -10.09 0.11
CA PRO A 196 -3.60 -9.02 0.71
C PRO A 196 -4.30 -8.55 1.98
N ALA A 197 -3.53 -8.43 3.07
CA ALA A 197 -4.07 -7.88 4.30
C ALA A 197 -4.68 -6.49 4.03
N PRO A 198 -5.84 -6.16 4.61
CA PRO A 198 -6.40 -4.82 4.51
C PRO A 198 -5.33 -3.78 4.85
N ARG A 199 -5.05 -2.87 3.92
CA ARG A 199 -4.16 -1.74 4.15
C ARG A 199 -5.00 -0.52 4.49
N GLU A 200 -4.56 0.22 5.50
CA GLU A 200 -5.15 1.52 5.80
C GLU A 200 -4.82 2.49 4.66
N LYS A 201 -5.80 3.30 4.27
CA LYS A 201 -5.62 4.32 3.24
C LYS A 201 -4.80 5.47 3.82
N VAL A 202 -3.48 5.35 3.71
CA VAL A 202 -2.56 6.41 4.13
C VAL A 202 -2.60 7.50 3.06
N ARG A 203 -3.08 8.68 3.45
CA ARG A 203 -3.02 9.87 2.60
C ARG A 203 -1.75 10.63 2.94
N ILE A 204 -0.83 10.71 1.98
CA ILE A 204 0.38 11.51 2.11
C ILE A 204 0.07 12.95 1.69
N GLU A 205 0.46 13.92 2.52
CA GLU A 205 0.39 15.34 2.20
C GLU A 205 1.76 15.91 1.76
N PRO A 206 1.81 16.94 0.89
CA PRO A 206 3.09 17.46 0.39
C PRO A 206 4.02 17.91 1.51
N MET A 207 3.45 18.37 2.62
CA MET A 207 4.21 18.75 3.82
C MET A 207 4.92 17.55 4.47
N GLU A 208 4.36 16.34 4.40
CA GLU A 208 5.01 15.14 4.95
C GLU A 208 6.24 14.74 4.15
N LEU A 209 6.20 14.87 2.82
CA LEU A 209 7.37 14.69 1.96
C LEU A 209 8.39 15.81 2.21
N TYR A 210 7.94 17.07 2.27
CA TYR A 210 8.81 18.24 2.45
C TYR A 210 9.68 18.16 3.71
N LYS A 211 9.14 17.64 4.82
CA LYS A 211 9.88 17.46 6.09
C LYS A 211 11.17 16.66 5.94
N TYR A 212 11.20 15.69 5.03
CA TYR A 212 12.37 14.85 4.80
C TYR A 212 13.26 15.34 3.65
N LEU A 213 12.85 16.36 2.89
CA LEU A 213 13.74 16.96 1.90
C LEU A 213 14.88 17.74 2.58
N PRO A 214 15.97 18.05 1.85
CA PRO A 214 17.08 18.85 2.38
C PRO A 214 16.68 20.26 2.84
N GLN A 215 15.54 20.78 2.37
CA GLN A 215 14.99 22.10 2.70
C GLN A 215 15.93 23.28 2.40
N THR A 216 16.97 23.08 1.58
CA THR A 216 17.93 24.11 1.20
C THR A 216 17.44 25.02 0.07
N ASN A 217 16.35 24.65 -0.60
CA ASN A 217 15.82 25.35 -1.78
C ASN A 217 16.88 25.62 -2.86
N CYS A 218 17.87 24.73 -3.01
CA CYS A 218 19.06 24.97 -3.84
C CYS A 218 18.81 25.04 -5.36
N GLY A 219 17.62 24.69 -5.86
CA GLY A 219 17.29 24.73 -7.28
C GLY A 219 18.00 23.70 -8.18
N LYS A 220 18.90 22.85 -7.63
CA LYS A 220 19.68 21.87 -8.42
C LYS A 220 18.83 20.86 -9.21
N CYS A 221 17.60 20.61 -8.77
CA CYS A 221 16.64 19.75 -9.45
C CYS A 221 15.75 20.46 -10.49
N GLY A 222 15.93 21.77 -10.68
CA GLY A 222 15.12 22.60 -11.58
C GLY A 222 13.81 23.12 -10.99
N GLU A 223 13.52 22.82 -9.72
CA GLU A 223 12.30 23.26 -9.03
C GLU A 223 12.52 24.54 -8.22
N GLN A 224 11.48 25.38 -8.14
CA GLN A 224 11.53 26.68 -7.46
C GLN A 224 11.84 26.58 -5.95
N SER A 225 11.42 25.49 -5.31
CA SER A 225 11.67 25.21 -3.91
C SER A 225 11.59 23.72 -3.61
N CYS A 226 12.12 23.28 -2.47
CA CYS A 226 11.95 21.92 -1.98
C CYS A 226 10.46 21.60 -1.78
N TYR A 227 9.63 22.56 -1.38
CA TYR A 227 8.19 22.34 -1.26
C TYR A 227 7.52 22.10 -2.62
N THR A 228 7.93 22.85 -3.65
CA THR A 228 7.47 22.62 -5.03
C THR A 228 7.88 21.23 -5.53
N PHE A 229 9.10 20.81 -5.23
CA PHE A 229 9.56 19.44 -5.50
C PHE A 229 8.68 18.39 -4.80
N ALA A 230 8.29 18.60 -3.54
CA ALA A 230 7.40 17.69 -2.82
C ALA A 230 6.01 17.56 -3.46
N ILE A 231 5.42 18.68 -3.91
CA ILE A 231 4.14 18.67 -4.64
C ILE A 231 4.26 17.88 -5.95
N LYS A 232 5.29 18.17 -6.74
CA LYS A 232 5.51 17.48 -8.02
C LYS A 232 5.88 16.01 -7.86
N LEU A 233 6.61 15.67 -6.79
CA LEU A 233 6.91 14.28 -6.46
C LEU A 233 5.62 13.52 -6.16
N MET A 234 4.73 14.12 -5.37
CA MET A 234 3.40 13.57 -5.11
C MET A 234 2.55 13.39 -6.38
N GLY A 235 2.66 14.31 -7.33
CA GLY A 235 2.02 14.20 -8.65
C GLY A 235 2.67 13.18 -9.58
N GLY A 236 3.84 12.65 -9.25
CA GLY A 236 4.63 11.79 -10.15
C GLY A 236 5.23 12.55 -11.35
N GLU A 237 5.39 13.87 -11.23
CA GLU A 237 6.05 14.71 -12.24
C GLU A 237 7.58 14.67 -12.13
N VAL A 238 8.09 14.45 -10.91
CA VAL A 238 9.51 14.25 -10.63
C VAL A 238 9.70 12.99 -9.79
N THR A 239 10.91 12.47 -9.82
CA THR A 239 11.34 11.28 -9.06
C THR A 239 12.40 11.67 -8.05
N LEU A 240 12.54 10.90 -6.97
CA LEU A 240 13.46 11.21 -5.86
C LEU A 240 14.92 11.39 -6.33
N ASP A 241 15.34 10.65 -7.37
CA ASP A 241 16.69 10.71 -7.93
C ASP A 241 17.06 12.05 -8.56
N LYS A 242 16.08 12.91 -8.88
CA LYS A 242 16.33 14.27 -9.37
C LYS A 242 16.85 15.22 -8.28
N CYS A 243 16.66 14.91 -7.00
CA CYS A 243 17.20 15.71 -5.92
C CYS A 243 18.63 15.25 -5.60
N SER A 244 19.63 15.83 -6.28
CA SER A 244 21.04 15.46 -6.07
C SER A 244 21.50 15.51 -4.61
N PRO A 245 21.11 16.50 -3.77
CA PRO A 245 21.53 16.52 -2.37
C PRO A 245 21.03 15.33 -1.53
N LEU A 246 19.90 14.71 -1.89
CA LEU A 246 19.42 13.51 -1.18
C LEU A 246 20.36 12.29 -1.33
N LYS A 247 21.30 12.34 -2.27
CA LYS A 247 22.30 11.28 -2.48
C LYS A 247 23.53 11.43 -1.58
N GLU A 248 23.64 12.56 -0.88
CA GLU A 248 24.74 12.79 0.06
C GLU A 248 24.54 11.93 1.32
N SER A 249 25.65 11.51 1.94
CA SER A 249 25.62 10.59 3.10
C SER A 249 24.82 11.13 4.29
N SER A 250 24.76 12.45 4.44
CA SER A 250 23.98 13.17 5.45
C SER A 250 22.47 12.97 5.32
N TYR A 251 21.96 12.59 4.14
CA TYR A 251 20.54 12.48 3.86
C TYR A 251 20.07 11.03 3.58
N ILE A 252 20.90 10.02 3.83
CA ILE A 252 20.54 8.60 3.58
C ILE A 252 19.23 8.23 4.28
N THR A 253 19.11 8.51 5.59
CA THR A 253 17.88 8.20 6.37
C THR A 253 16.66 8.93 5.82
N ASN A 254 16.84 10.19 5.39
CA ASN A 254 15.77 10.99 4.80
C ASN A 254 15.31 10.40 3.46
N PHE A 255 16.26 9.95 2.63
CA PHE A 255 15.97 9.31 1.35
C PHE A 255 15.19 8.02 1.54
N GLU A 256 15.57 7.17 2.50
CA GLU A 256 14.82 5.94 2.82
C GLU A 256 13.39 6.23 3.27
N HIS A 257 13.19 7.24 4.15
CA HIS A 257 11.85 7.66 4.56
C HIS A 257 11.02 8.13 3.37
N LEU A 258 11.61 8.94 2.49
CA LEU A 258 10.96 9.41 1.28
C LEU A 258 10.61 8.26 0.32
N GLN A 259 11.45 7.23 0.20
CA GLN A 259 11.13 6.05 -0.60
C GLN A 259 9.88 5.33 -0.06
N VAL A 260 9.79 5.16 1.26
CA VAL A 260 8.61 4.56 1.90
C VAL A 260 7.36 5.41 1.65
N LEU A 261 7.42 6.73 1.87
CA LEU A 261 6.29 7.63 1.62
C LEU A 261 5.90 7.64 0.13
N SER A 262 6.88 7.57 -0.77
CA SER A 262 6.65 7.56 -2.21
C SER A 262 5.88 6.32 -2.70
N ALA A 263 5.87 5.24 -1.91
CA ALA A 263 5.10 4.04 -2.22
C ALA A 263 3.58 4.24 -2.01
N TYR A 264 3.15 5.32 -1.35
CA TYR A 264 1.74 5.61 -1.04
C TYR A 264 1.12 6.70 -1.94
N ILE A 265 1.90 7.30 -2.85
CA ILE A 265 1.48 8.37 -3.78
C ILE A 265 1.35 7.84 -5.21
#